data_AF-A0A2V4DQM3-F1
#
_entry.id   AF-A0A2V4DQM3-F1
#
_cell.length_a   1.000
_cell.length_b   1.000
_cell.length_c   1.000
_cell.angle_alpha   90.00
_cell.angle_beta   90.00
_cell.angle_gamma   90.00
#
_symmetry.space_group_name_H-M   'P 1'
#
loop_
_entity.id
_entity.type
_entity.pdbx_description
1 polymer ?
#
loop_
_entity_poly.entity_id
_entity_poly.type
_entity_poly.pdbx_seq_one_letter_code
_entity_poly.pdbx_strand_id
1 'polypeptide(L)'
;MKKITIILSVLTLTACGDSSQVKQVKDYVYDNIDSTLTVGNALDNRNICNKMKWDSYKDERDRNIVEYTCEFKKDRPNQFLNLTFSGIAENLKTMFVDKNINITLDDYEKFKTEEERNKNVNYPHYTVYKNYIDAKARSYIEAKTRLVIYEKLKKALLEIEKNDALTRYQENRKYLLSNKETIIKEIREGERYKEVNYLGQHVISWYRQNNVIESIYGSEQGNDGIISYNQFFYDKNSRREAITDIDNKDIAKRTKQIEEDIDSINEILKKHGLNFERFYKNTQYQLNKKVELFDLHDDYYSRLVYLHLLQGNSAKNITLNTKDGKKTLSVKNYQELLAYLEGVENGIVRDIVEKVIDPYNQNLTNEINQFEKLKKDIKTESYQQKIKWVLIGERKPSLMSCELEFKVDGYPPVKSDSSMSSSCFQNAYKSNYVDQIYNQPIMNFINRVAN
;
A
#
# COMPACT_ATOMS: atom_id res chain seq x y z
N MET A 1 48.77 -73.01 -52.47
CA MET A 1 48.53 -71.93 -53.47
C MET A 1 47.39 -71.06 -52.95
N LYS A 2 47.68 -69.78 -52.68
CA LYS A 2 46.77 -68.81 -52.07
C LYS A 2 45.72 -68.35 -53.09
N LYS A 3 44.43 -68.38 -52.75
CA LYS A 3 43.37 -67.71 -53.52
C LYS A 3 42.93 -66.48 -52.72
N ILE A 4 43.34 -65.31 -53.19
CA ILE A 4 42.93 -64.00 -52.68
C ILE A 4 41.60 -63.69 -53.35
N THR A 5 40.51 -63.70 -52.58
CA THR A 5 39.21 -63.22 -53.05
C THR A 5 39.10 -61.74 -52.71
N ILE A 6 39.28 -60.89 -53.72
CA ILE A 6 39.06 -59.44 -53.65
C ILE A 6 37.54 -59.23 -53.65
N ILE A 7 36.96 -58.89 -52.49
CA ILE A 7 35.59 -58.40 -52.41
C ILE A 7 35.63 -56.89 -52.68
N LEU A 8 35.11 -56.56 -53.86
CA LEU A 8 34.96 -55.23 -54.42
C LEU A 8 34.05 -54.38 -53.53
N SER A 9 34.65 -53.51 -52.72
CA SER A 9 33.96 -52.46 -51.97
C SER A 9 33.37 -51.45 -52.96
N VAL A 10 32.06 -51.55 -53.21
CA VAL A 10 31.28 -50.54 -53.91
C VAL A 10 31.19 -49.31 -53.00
N LEU A 11 32.12 -48.38 -53.19
CA LEU A 11 32.00 -47.00 -52.73
C LEU A 11 30.83 -46.37 -53.48
N THR A 12 29.66 -46.28 -52.83
CA THR A 12 28.60 -45.39 -53.28
C THR A 12 29.08 -43.95 -53.09
N LEU A 13 29.57 -43.33 -54.16
CA LEU A 13 29.69 -41.88 -54.23
C LEU A 13 28.28 -41.28 -54.15
N THR A 14 27.86 -40.84 -52.96
CA THR A 14 26.75 -39.90 -52.85
C THR A 14 27.22 -38.58 -53.47
N ALA A 15 26.69 -38.24 -54.65
CA ALA A 15 26.89 -36.93 -55.25
C ALA A 15 26.40 -35.84 -54.27
N CYS A 16 27.32 -35.01 -53.77
CA CYS A 16 27.03 -33.83 -52.95
C CYS A 16 26.44 -32.69 -53.79
N GLY A 17 25.29 -32.91 -54.42
CA GLY A 17 24.51 -31.87 -55.11
C GLY A 17 23.15 -31.72 -54.45
N ASP A 18 22.65 -30.48 -54.32
CA ASP A 18 21.29 -30.21 -53.86
C ASP A 18 20.27 -31.00 -54.70
N SER A 19 19.21 -31.54 -54.07
CA SER A 19 18.16 -32.26 -54.80
C SER A 19 17.47 -31.31 -55.80
N SER A 20 16.93 -31.86 -56.90
CA SER A 20 16.23 -31.05 -57.91
C SER A 20 15.09 -30.23 -57.31
N GLN A 21 14.45 -30.76 -56.27
CA GLN A 21 13.39 -30.11 -55.48
C GLN A 21 13.93 -28.93 -54.66
N VAL A 22 15.05 -29.10 -53.96
CA VAL A 22 15.71 -28.01 -53.21
C VAL A 22 16.11 -26.89 -54.17
N LYS A 23 16.69 -27.24 -55.32
CA LYS A 23 17.07 -26.27 -56.35
C LYS A 23 15.88 -25.45 -56.86
N GLN A 24 14.74 -26.10 -57.12
CA GLN A 24 13.51 -25.42 -57.54
C GLN A 24 13.05 -24.36 -56.52
N VAL A 25 13.19 -24.62 -55.22
CA VAL A 25 12.86 -23.64 -54.17
C VAL A 25 13.90 -22.54 -54.10
N LYS A 26 15.19 -22.88 -54.10
CA LYS A 26 16.28 -21.90 -54.00
C LYS A 26 16.28 -20.89 -55.14
N ASP A 27 15.94 -21.31 -56.36
CA ASP A 27 15.93 -20.45 -57.55
C ASP A 27 14.67 -19.56 -57.63
N TYR A 28 13.66 -19.79 -56.77
CA TYR A 28 12.42 -19.03 -56.79
C TYR A 28 12.59 -17.60 -56.24
N VAL A 29 11.83 -16.65 -56.80
CA VAL A 29 11.80 -15.24 -56.40
C VAL A 29 10.40 -14.88 -55.91
N TYR A 30 10.32 -14.28 -54.71
CA TYR A 30 9.06 -13.74 -54.17
C TYR A 30 8.94 -12.24 -54.48
N ASP A 31 8.34 -11.91 -55.63
CA ASP A 31 8.20 -10.52 -56.12
C ASP A 31 7.51 -9.58 -55.13
N ASN A 32 6.61 -10.12 -54.30
CA ASN A 32 5.86 -9.37 -53.29
C ASN A 32 6.63 -9.13 -51.98
N ILE A 33 7.83 -9.69 -51.83
CA ILE A 33 8.69 -9.51 -50.66
C ILE A 33 9.94 -8.71 -51.04
N ASP A 34 10.69 -9.21 -52.03
CA ASP A 34 11.85 -8.56 -52.64
C ASP A 34 12.17 -9.27 -53.97
N SER A 35 11.93 -8.59 -55.09
CA SER A 35 12.10 -9.11 -56.45
C SER A 35 13.56 -9.20 -56.91
N THR A 36 14.51 -8.73 -56.09
CA THR A 36 15.94 -8.70 -56.45
C THR A 36 16.73 -9.90 -55.93
N LEU A 37 16.12 -10.72 -55.07
CA LEU A 37 16.76 -11.85 -54.40
C LEU A 37 15.99 -13.14 -54.68
N THR A 38 16.73 -14.23 -54.86
CA THR A 38 16.16 -15.58 -54.82
C THR A 38 16.03 -16.06 -53.37
N VAL A 39 15.17 -17.04 -53.12
CA VAL A 39 15.05 -17.68 -51.80
C VAL A 39 16.40 -18.22 -51.32
N GLY A 40 17.18 -18.85 -52.20
CA GLY A 40 18.51 -19.35 -51.89
C GLY A 40 19.44 -18.23 -51.42
N ASN A 41 19.52 -17.13 -52.19
CA ASN A 41 20.37 -15.98 -51.82
C ASN A 41 19.94 -15.34 -50.50
N ALA A 42 18.63 -15.25 -50.24
CA ALA A 42 18.08 -14.68 -49.02
C ALA A 42 18.35 -15.55 -47.79
N LEU A 43 18.35 -16.88 -47.93
CA LEU A 43 18.40 -17.82 -46.80
C LEU A 43 19.77 -18.49 -46.57
N ASP A 44 20.60 -18.69 -47.60
CA ASP A 44 21.86 -19.44 -47.51
C ASP A 44 23.01 -18.67 -46.84
N ASN A 45 22.87 -17.34 -46.65
CA ASN A 45 23.94 -16.49 -46.10
C ASN A 45 23.51 -15.71 -44.84
N ARG A 46 22.50 -16.20 -44.11
CA ARG A 46 21.96 -15.49 -42.95
C ARG A 46 22.91 -15.56 -41.76
N ASN A 47 23.48 -14.41 -41.41
CA ASN A 47 24.44 -14.26 -40.30
C ASN A 47 23.89 -14.62 -38.90
N ILE A 48 22.57 -14.63 -38.74
CA ILE A 48 21.88 -15.03 -37.51
C ILE A 48 21.84 -16.56 -37.33
N CYS A 49 22.02 -17.32 -38.41
CA CYS A 49 22.06 -18.78 -38.37
C CYS A 49 23.49 -19.24 -37.99
N ASN A 50 23.58 -20.15 -37.04
CA ASN A 50 24.78 -20.91 -36.72
C ASN A 50 25.00 -22.05 -37.73
N LYS A 51 23.92 -22.74 -38.09
CA LYS A 51 23.90 -23.82 -39.08
C LYS A 51 22.65 -23.71 -39.94
N MET A 52 22.78 -24.10 -41.20
CA MET A 52 21.67 -24.14 -42.15
C MET A 52 21.62 -25.54 -42.78
N LYS A 53 20.41 -26.03 -43.00
CA LYS A 53 20.16 -27.32 -43.65
C LYS A 53 18.97 -27.18 -44.59
N TRP A 54 19.11 -27.76 -45.78
CA TRP A 54 18.02 -28.01 -46.70
C TRP A 54 17.72 -29.50 -46.72
N ASP A 55 16.44 -29.85 -46.73
CA ASP A 55 15.99 -31.24 -46.84
C ASP A 55 14.78 -31.31 -47.77
N SER A 56 14.55 -32.50 -48.35
CA SER A 56 13.40 -32.76 -49.22
C SER A 56 12.84 -34.13 -48.93
N TYR A 57 11.54 -34.20 -48.63
CA TYR A 57 10.84 -35.43 -48.26
C TYR A 57 9.39 -35.40 -48.73
N LYS A 58 8.70 -36.53 -48.61
CA LYS A 58 7.25 -36.59 -48.84
C LYS A 58 6.50 -36.56 -47.51
N ASP A 59 5.42 -35.79 -47.45
CA ASP A 59 4.53 -35.79 -46.28
C ASP A 59 3.54 -36.97 -46.29
N GLU A 60 2.69 -37.05 -45.26
CA GLU A 60 1.66 -38.10 -45.12
C GLU A 60 0.65 -38.16 -46.28
N ARG A 61 0.60 -37.12 -47.12
CA ARG A 61 -0.28 -37.02 -48.29
C ARG A 61 0.48 -37.21 -49.61
N ASP A 62 1.68 -37.77 -49.55
CA ASP A 62 2.58 -37.99 -50.68
C ASP A 62 2.99 -36.70 -51.42
N ARG A 63 2.90 -35.54 -50.76
CA ARG A 63 3.30 -34.25 -51.35
C ARG A 63 4.78 -34.03 -51.15
N ASN A 64 5.47 -33.52 -52.17
CA ASN A 64 6.88 -33.15 -52.09
C ASN A 64 7.04 -31.88 -51.23
N ILE A 65 7.74 -32.01 -50.10
CA ILE A 65 8.05 -30.93 -49.19
C ILE A 65 9.54 -30.63 -49.26
N VAL A 66 9.88 -29.35 -49.36
CA VAL A 66 11.23 -28.85 -49.14
C VAL A 66 11.24 -28.10 -47.82
N GLU A 67 12.19 -28.42 -46.95
CA GLU A 67 12.36 -27.78 -45.65
C GLU A 67 13.72 -27.09 -45.57
N TYR A 68 13.70 -25.81 -45.23
CA TYR A 68 14.87 -25.06 -44.78
C TYR A 68 14.86 -25.00 -43.25
N THR A 69 15.98 -25.37 -42.64
CA THR A 69 16.20 -25.21 -41.20
C THR A 69 17.37 -24.25 -40.96
N CYS A 70 17.12 -23.18 -40.21
CA CYS A 70 18.14 -22.30 -39.64
C CYS A 70 18.22 -22.56 -38.12
N GLU A 71 19.36 -23.07 -37.65
CA GLU A 71 19.65 -23.15 -36.21
C GLU A 71 20.28 -21.82 -35.78
N PHE A 72 19.64 -21.09 -34.86
CA PHE A 72 20.14 -19.81 -34.37
C PHE A 72 21.34 -19.98 -33.42
N LYS A 73 22.17 -18.93 -33.35
CA LYS A 73 23.15 -18.80 -32.26
C LYS A 73 22.41 -18.70 -30.93
N LYS A 74 22.94 -19.38 -29.91
CA LYS A 74 22.30 -19.49 -28.57
C LYS A 74 22.50 -18.26 -27.68
N ASP A 75 23.44 -17.37 -28.03
CA ASP A 75 23.80 -16.22 -27.19
C ASP A 75 22.62 -15.25 -27.01
N ARG A 76 21.92 -14.92 -28.11
CA ARG A 76 20.74 -14.03 -28.07
C ARG A 76 19.57 -14.58 -27.24
N PRO A 77 19.08 -15.82 -27.46
CA PRO A 77 17.99 -16.35 -26.64
C PRO A 77 18.39 -16.52 -25.17
N ASN A 78 19.64 -16.90 -24.87
CA ASN A 78 20.13 -16.96 -23.49
C ASN A 78 20.21 -15.57 -22.85
N GLN A 79 20.68 -14.55 -23.58
CA GLN A 79 20.70 -13.17 -23.11
C GLN A 79 19.28 -12.66 -22.84
N PHE A 80 18.34 -12.94 -23.74
CA PHE A 80 16.94 -12.55 -23.58
C PHE A 80 16.32 -13.19 -22.33
N LEU A 81 16.45 -14.51 -22.15
CA LEU A 81 16.01 -15.22 -20.94
C LEU A 81 16.57 -14.59 -19.66
N ASN A 82 17.89 -14.34 -19.64
CA ASN A 82 18.58 -13.79 -18.47
C ASN A 82 18.07 -12.38 -18.13
N LEU A 83 17.93 -11.51 -19.13
CA LEU A 83 17.41 -10.16 -18.95
C LEU A 83 15.95 -10.18 -18.49
N THR A 84 15.11 -11.04 -19.05
CA THR A 84 13.70 -11.13 -18.67
C THR A 84 13.53 -11.64 -17.24
N PHE A 85 14.19 -12.75 -16.87
CA PHE A 85 14.11 -13.26 -15.48
C PHE A 85 14.70 -12.27 -14.48
N SER A 86 15.82 -11.61 -14.80
CA SER A 86 16.38 -10.56 -13.94
C SER A 86 15.40 -9.38 -13.80
N GLY A 87 14.78 -8.95 -14.89
CA GLY A 87 13.80 -7.86 -14.87
C GLY A 87 12.56 -8.18 -14.04
N ILE A 88 12.08 -9.43 -14.10
CA ILE A 88 10.97 -9.89 -13.25
C ILE A 88 11.39 -9.89 -11.78
N ALA A 89 12.55 -10.47 -11.44
CA ALA A 89 13.06 -10.51 -10.08
C ALA A 89 13.28 -9.10 -9.50
N GLU A 90 13.84 -8.17 -10.28
CA GLU A 90 14.00 -6.77 -9.86
C GLU A 90 12.64 -6.08 -9.66
N ASN A 91 11.66 -6.32 -10.52
CA ASN A 91 10.32 -5.77 -10.34
C ASN A 91 9.68 -6.27 -9.03
N LEU A 92 9.76 -7.57 -8.74
CA LEU A 92 9.28 -8.15 -7.49
C LEU A 92 9.97 -7.53 -6.26
N LYS A 93 11.28 -7.20 -6.35
CA LYS A 93 11.98 -6.49 -5.25
C LYS A 93 11.39 -5.11 -4.98
N THR A 94 10.84 -4.43 -5.98
CA THR A 94 10.17 -3.13 -5.76
C THR A 94 8.83 -3.24 -5.02
N MET A 95 8.28 -4.44 -4.91
CA MET A 95 7.01 -4.72 -4.25
C MET A 95 7.16 -5.06 -2.76
N PHE A 96 8.39 -5.14 -2.23
CA PHE A 96 8.61 -5.36 -0.79
C PHE A 96 7.99 -4.24 0.05
N VAL A 97 7.37 -4.65 1.15
CA VAL A 97 6.77 -3.72 2.12
C VAL A 97 7.75 -3.47 3.25
N ASP A 98 7.99 -2.20 3.56
CA ASP A 98 8.76 -1.80 4.73
C ASP A 98 7.99 -2.11 6.02
N LYS A 99 8.68 -2.73 6.99
CA LYS A 99 8.14 -3.05 8.32
C LYS A 99 8.27 -1.87 9.30
N ASN A 100 9.13 -0.91 8.98
CA ASN A 100 9.51 0.21 9.83
C ASN A 100 9.00 1.55 9.27
N ILE A 101 7.82 1.54 8.65
CA ILE A 101 7.18 2.76 8.15
C ILE A 101 7.08 3.76 9.30
N ASN A 102 7.84 4.86 9.17
CA ASN A 102 7.74 6.00 10.06
C ASN A 102 6.58 6.86 9.60
N ILE A 103 5.63 7.14 10.49
CA ILE A 103 4.45 7.94 10.16
C ILE A 103 4.59 9.28 10.86
N THR A 104 4.63 10.34 10.05
CA THR A 104 4.50 11.70 10.58
C THR A 104 3.02 12.08 10.67
N LEU A 105 2.73 13.10 11.49
CA LEU A 105 1.38 13.64 11.58
C LEU A 105 0.91 14.18 10.22
N ASP A 106 1.78 14.88 9.48
CA ASP A 106 1.49 15.40 8.13
C ASP A 106 1.13 14.28 7.14
N ASP A 107 1.79 13.11 7.23
CA ASP A 107 1.46 11.96 6.38
C ASP A 107 0.09 11.37 6.73
N TYR A 108 -0.25 11.35 8.01
CA TYR A 108 -1.57 10.90 8.47
C TYR A 108 -2.70 11.83 7.99
N GLU A 109 -2.48 13.15 7.96
CA GLU A 109 -3.47 14.10 7.42
C GLU A 109 -3.76 13.84 5.93
N LYS A 110 -2.69 13.62 5.14
CA LYS A 110 -2.82 13.24 3.73
C LYS A 110 -3.58 11.92 3.60
N PHE A 111 -3.25 10.93 4.42
CA PHE A 111 -3.95 9.64 4.47
C PHE A 111 -5.45 9.81 4.75
N LYS A 112 -5.84 10.61 5.76
CA LYS A 112 -7.26 10.87 6.07
C LYS A 112 -7.99 11.60 4.95
N THR A 113 -7.31 12.51 4.26
CA THR A 113 -7.86 13.21 3.09
C THR A 113 -8.13 12.24 1.94
N GLU A 114 -7.20 11.32 1.69
CA GLU A 114 -7.38 10.26 0.68
C GLU A 114 -8.46 9.25 1.07
N GLU A 115 -8.56 8.89 2.36
CA GLU A 115 -9.62 8.03 2.86
C GLU A 115 -11.00 8.60 2.61
N GLU A 116 -11.20 9.89 2.88
CA GLU A 116 -12.48 10.54 2.63
C GLU A 116 -12.80 10.61 1.12
N ARG A 117 -11.80 10.88 0.28
CA ARG A 117 -11.95 10.86 -1.19
C ARG A 117 -12.35 9.48 -1.70
N ASN A 118 -11.82 8.42 -1.08
CA ASN A 118 -12.00 7.05 -1.54
C ASN A 118 -13.02 6.25 -0.72
N LYS A 119 -13.85 6.89 0.12
CA LYS A 119 -14.79 6.22 1.04
C LYS A 119 -15.79 5.26 0.37
N ASN A 120 -16.05 5.43 -0.92
CA ASN A 120 -16.97 4.60 -1.71
C ASN A 120 -16.23 3.59 -2.61
N VAL A 121 -14.92 3.45 -2.47
CA VAL A 121 -14.10 2.52 -3.24
C VAL A 121 -13.88 1.26 -2.40
N ASN A 122 -14.18 0.08 -2.95
CA ASN A 122 -14.05 -1.19 -2.22
C ASN A 122 -12.60 -1.51 -1.81
N TYR A 123 -11.61 -1.00 -2.55
CA TYR A 123 -10.18 -1.22 -2.31
C TYR A 123 -9.39 0.07 -2.56
N PRO A 124 -9.47 1.06 -1.65
CA PRO A 124 -8.81 2.34 -1.83
C PRO A 124 -7.29 2.15 -1.84
N HIS A 125 -6.60 2.59 -2.90
CA HIS A 125 -5.14 2.69 -2.88
C HIS A 125 -4.74 4.05 -2.34
N TYR A 126 -3.96 4.07 -1.26
CA TYR A 126 -3.51 5.33 -0.65
C TYR A 126 -2.17 5.76 -1.27
N THR A 127 -2.12 6.90 -1.96
CA THR A 127 -0.92 7.31 -2.71
C THR A 127 0.25 7.73 -1.82
N VAL A 128 -0.04 8.03 -0.55
CA VAL A 128 0.98 8.31 0.48
C VAL A 128 1.89 7.10 0.72
N TYR A 129 1.41 5.87 0.48
CA TYR A 129 2.16 4.64 0.74
C TYR A 129 2.05 3.66 -0.42
N LYS A 130 3.18 3.35 -1.08
CA LYS A 130 3.17 2.45 -2.24
C LYS A 130 2.65 1.03 -1.88
N ASN A 131 1.52 0.68 -2.48
CA ASN A 131 1.15 -0.59 -3.12
C ASN A 131 0.88 -1.90 -2.36
N TYR A 132 0.85 -2.04 -1.03
CA TYR A 132 0.43 -3.37 -0.54
C TYR A 132 -0.34 -3.51 0.77
N ILE A 133 -0.42 -2.48 1.62
CA ILE A 133 -1.15 -2.66 2.88
C ILE A 133 -2.59 -2.12 2.78
N ASP A 134 -3.06 -1.50 1.70
CA ASP A 134 -4.28 -0.67 1.65
C ASP A 134 -5.45 -0.98 2.63
N ALA A 135 -6.01 -2.20 2.68
CA ALA A 135 -7.10 -2.51 3.63
C ALA A 135 -6.65 -2.78 5.08
N LYS A 136 -5.46 -3.35 5.29
CA LYS A 136 -4.88 -3.60 6.63
C LYS A 136 -3.97 -2.44 7.10
N ALA A 137 -3.65 -1.52 6.19
CA ALA A 137 -2.80 -0.35 6.37
C ALA A 137 -3.49 0.60 7.31
N ARG A 138 -4.80 0.78 7.16
CA ARG A 138 -5.56 1.71 7.99
C ARG A 138 -5.31 1.47 9.48
N SER A 139 -5.46 0.23 9.96
CA SER A 139 -5.23 -0.07 11.38
C SER A 139 -3.76 0.05 11.77
N TYR A 140 -2.82 -0.27 10.87
CA TYR A 140 -1.38 -0.05 11.11
C TYR A 140 -1.04 1.44 11.22
N ILE A 141 -1.56 2.25 10.30
CA ILE A 141 -1.36 3.68 10.19
C ILE A 141 -1.98 4.39 11.38
N GLU A 142 -3.24 4.10 11.69
CA GLU A 142 -3.94 4.62 12.87
C GLU A 142 -3.17 4.28 14.16
N ALA A 143 -2.70 3.04 14.31
CA ALA A 143 -1.93 2.62 15.50
C ALA A 143 -0.58 3.33 15.62
N LYS A 144 0.20 3.39 14.54
CA LYS A 144 1.47 4.13 14.50
C LYS A 144 1.28 5.62 14.79
N THR A 145 0.24 6.24 14.23
CA THR A 145 -0.07 7.65 14.52
C THR A 145 -0.45 7.85 15.99
N ARG A 146 -1.26 6.95 16.57
CA ARG A 146 -1.58 7.02 18.01
C ARG A 146 -0.36 6.91 18.89
N LEU A 147 0.60 6.04 18.56
CA LEU A 147 1.88 5.95 19.28
C LEU A 147 2.66 7.27 19.23
N VAL A 148 2.67 7.97 18.09
CA VAL A 148 3.27 9.31 17.97
C VAL A 148 2.54 10.34 18.86
N ILE A 149 1.21 10.28 18.92
CA ILE A 149 0.41 11.14 19.80
C ILE A 149 0.69 10.82 21.26
N TYR A 150 0.74 9.55 21.65
CA TYR A 150 1.01 9.12 23.01
C TYR A 150 2.40 9.56 23.49
N GLU A 151 3.42 9.49 22.63
CA GLU A 151 4.76 10.01 22.94
C GLU A 151 4.75 11.53 23.21
N LYS A 152 4.01 12.30 22.41
CA LYS A 152 3.84 13.75 22.65
C LYS A 152 3.05 14.01 23.93
N LEU A 153 1.96 13.27 24.14
CA LEU A 153 1.10 13.39 25.31
C LEU A 153 1.88 13.09 26.58
N LYS A 154 2.64 12.00 26.62
CA LYS A 154 3.51 11.62 27.73
C LYS A 154 4.44 12.75 28.15
N LYS A 155 5.11 13.39 27.19
CA LYS A 155 5.99 14.53 27.44
C LYS A 155 5.24 15.72 28.02
N ALA A 156 4.07 16.04 27.47
CA ALA A 156 3.24 17.13 27.95
C ALA A 156 2.72 16.86 29.37
N LEU A 157 2.21 15.65 29.66
CA LEU A 157 1.68 15.29 30.98
C LEU A 157 2.77 15.33 32.06
N LEU A 158 3.99 14.89 31.74
CA LEU A 158 5.14 15.00 32.65
C LEU A 158 5.54 16.45 32.95
N GLU A 159 5.32 17.37 32.01
CA GLU A 159 5.54 18.81 32.24
C GLU A 159 4.39 19.42 33.05
N ILE A 160 3.14 19.02 32.79
CA ILE A 160 1.95 19.45 33.54
C ILE A 160 2.02 19.00 35.00
N GLU A 161 2.48 17.78 35.27
CA GLU A 161 2.67 17.27 36.64
C GLU A 161 3.60 18.13 37.50
N LYS A 162 4.53 18.84 36.86
CA LYS A 162 5.49 19.71 37.54
C LYS A 162 5.00 21.15 37.67
N ASN A 163 3.86 21.49 37.08
CA ASN A 163 3.30 22.84 37.09
C ASN A 163 2.32 22.98 38.26
N ASP A 164 2.54 24.00 39.10
CA ASP A 164 1.68 24.33 40.24
C ASP A 164 0.21 24.55 39.87
N ALA A 165 -0.08 24.92 38.62
CA ALA A 165 -1.45 25.03 38.09
C ALA A 165 -2.22 23.72 38.22
N LEU A 166 -1.58 22.55 38.01
CA LEU A 166 -2.26 21.26 38.18
C LEU A 166 -2.70 21.05 39.63
N THR A 167 -1.81 21.32 40.59
CA THR A 167 -2.09 21.17 42.02
C THR A 167 -3.24 22.08 42.43
N ARG A 168 -3.18 23.37 42.08
CA ARG A 168 -4.26 24.34 42.37
C ARG A 168 -5.58 23.95 41.71
N TYR A 169 -5.54 23.50 40.46
CA TYR A 169 -6.72 22.97 39.77
C TYR A 169 -7.34 21.82 40.54
N GLN A 170 -6.55 20.81 40.92
CA GLN A 170 -7.03 19.61 41.61
C GLN A 170 -7.63 19.95 42.99
N GLU A 171 -7.00 20.84 43.74
CA GLU A 171 -7.48 21.31 45.05
C GLU A 171 -8.82 22.04 44.93
N ASN A 172 -8.91 23.01 44.03
CA ASN A 172 -10.14 23.79 43.82
C ASN A 172 -11.26 22.90 43.26
N ARG A 173 -10.94 22.01 42.33
CA ARG A 173 -11.90 21.02 41.81
C ARG A 173 -12.43 20.11 42.92
N LYS A 174 -11.56 19.60 43.79
CA LYS A 174 -11.94 18.77 44.93
C LYS A 174 -12.85 19.54 45.89
N TYR A 175 -12.55 20.80 46.18
CA TYR A 175 -13.39 21.65 47.02
C TYR A 175 -14.79 21.82 46.43
N LEU A 176 -14.89 22.21 45.16
CA LEU A 176 -16.18 22.43 44.49
C LEU A 176 -17.02 21.14 44.44
N LEU A 177 -16.41 19.99 44.15
CA LEU A 177 -17.11 18.71 44.15
C LEU A 177 -17.57 18.28 45.55
N SER A 178 -16.73 18.44 46.57
CA SER A 178 -17.04 18.01 47.94
C SER A 178 -18.13 18.87 48.58
N ASN A 179 -18.32 20.10 48.11
CA ASN A 179 -19.30 21.05 48.62
C ASN A 179 -20.43 21.33 47.62
N LYS A 180 -20.63 20.44 46.62
CA LYS A 180 -21.54 20.69 45.48
C LYS A 180 -22.94 21.10 45.91
N GLU A 181 -23.57 20.35 46.82
CA GLU A 181 -24.95 20.60 47.26
C GLU A 181 -25.09 21.94 47.98
N THR A 182 -24.16 22.23 48.90
CA THR A 182 -24.11 23.49 49.64
C THR A 182 -23.91 24.68 48.70
N ILE A 183 -22.96 24.57 47.77
CA ILE A 183 -22.68 25.62 46.77
C ILE A 183 -23.90 25.87 45.88
N ILE A 184 -24.57 24.80 45.41
CA ILE A 184 -25.79 24.92 44.61
C ILE A 184 -26.88 25.66 45.39
N LYS A 185 -27.05 25.34 46.68
CA LYS A 185 -28.01 26.02 47.55
C LYS A 185 -27.66 27.50 47.71
N GLU A 186 -26.41 27.83 48.00
CA GLU A 186 -25.94 29.21 48.14
C GLU A 186 -26.17 30.04 46.87
N ILE A 187 -25.92 29.47 45.69
CA ILE A 187 -26.18 30.14 44.40
C ILE A 187 -27.70 30.36 44.21
N ARG A 188 -28.53 29.36 44.55
CA ARG A 188 -30.00 29.46 44.42
C ARG A 188 -30.63 30.47 45.38
N GLU A 189 -30.00 30.71 46.53
CA GLU A 189 -30.47 31.65 47.56
C GLU A 189 -29.85 33.05 47.41
N GLY A 190 -28.90 33.24 46.48
CA GLY A 190 -28.19 34.49 46.26
C GLY A 190 -29.09 35.67 45.85
N GLU A 191 -28.87 36.83 46.47
CA GLU A 191 -29.69 38.02 46.26
C GLU A 191 -29.50 38.65 44.87
N ARG A 192 -28.32 38.47 44.23
CA ARG A 192 -28.06 39.02 42.88
C ARG A 192 -28.92 38.41 41.78
N TYR A 193 -29.62 37.32 42.05
CA TYR A 193 -30.48 36.65 41.07
C TYR A 193 -31.96 37.04 41.20
N LYS A 194 -32.30 37.97 42.09
CA LYS A 194 -33.65 38.55 42.19
C LYS A 194 -33.84 39.63 41.11
N GLU A 195 -34.53 39.29 40.03
CA GLU A 195 -34.99 40.25 39.02
C GLU A 195 -36.29 40.90 39.47
N VAL A 196 -36.53 42.16 39.09
CA VAL A 196 -37.83 42.80 39.34
C VAL A 196 -38.73 42.51 38.15
N ASN A 197 -39.83 41.78 38.37
CA ASN A 197 -40.79 41.52 37.31
C ASN A 197 -41.57 42.78 36.93
N TYR A 198 -42.40 42.69 35.88
CA TYR A 198 -43.25 43.79 35.40
C TYR A 198 -44.27 44.32 36.43
N LEU A 199 -44.42 43.65 37.58
CA LEU A 199 -45.27 44.05 38.71
C LEU A 199 -44.47 44.70 39.85
N GLY A 200 -43.18 44.95 39.68
CA GLY A 200 -42.33 45.50 40.73
C GLY A 200 -41.96 44.49 41.82
N GLN A 201 -42.23 43.19 41.63
CA GLN A 201 -41.90 42.14 42.59
C GLN A 201 -40.55 41.52 42.27
N HIS A 202 -39.76 41.24 43.31
CA HIS A 202 -38.54 40.45 43.17
C HIS A 202 -38.89 38.99 42.83
N VAL A 203 -38.58 38.55 41.61
CA VAL A 203 -38.68 37.18 41.13
C VAL A 203 -37.29 36.64 40.90
N ILE A 204 -37.03 35.42 41.37
CA ILE A 204 -35.74 34.75 41.16
C ILE A 204 -35.60 34.39 39.68
N SER A 205 -34.53 34.85 39.04
CA SER A 205 -34.14 34.49 37.68
C SER A 205 -33.54 33.10 37.66
N TRP A 206 -34.41 32.09 37.54
CA TRP A 206 -34.03 30.69 37.41
C TRP A 206 -33.00 30.45 36.29
N TYR A 207 -33.08 31.22 35.21
CA TYR A 207 -32.15 31.13 34.09
C TYR A 207 -30.72 31.50 34.48
N ARG A 208 -30.52 32.63 35.20
CA ARG A 208 -29.18 33.05 35.63
C ARG A 208 -28.57 32.07 36.64
N GLN A 209 -29.35 31.58 37.60
CA GLN A 209 -28.87 30.64 38.61
C GLN A 209 -28.47 29.29 38.01
N ASN A 210 -29.24 28.79 37.05
CA ASN A 210 -28.89 27.57 36.35
C ASN A 210 -27.65 27.77 35.48
N ASN A 211 -27.51 28.89 34.77
CA ASN A 211 -26.29 29.18 34.00
C ASN A 211 -25.03 29.23 34.88
N VAL A 212 -25.11 29.96 36.00
CA VAL A 212 -24.49 29.67 37.30
C VAL A 212 -23.85 28.30 37.49
N ILE A 213 -24.72 27.42 37.96
CA ILE A 213 -24.46 26.05 38.35
C ILE A 213 -23.91 25.23 37.18
N GLU A 214 -24.48 25.38 35.99
CA GLU A 214 -24.07 24.66 34.79
C GLU A 214 -22.69 25.08 34.30
N SER A 215 -22.31 26.35 34.46
CA SER A 215 -20.95 26.82 34.13
C SER A 215 -19.90 26.21 35.06
N ILE A 216 -20.25 25.94 36.31
CA ILE A 216 -19.37 25.24 37.24
C ILE A 216 -19.40 23.73 36.94
N TYR A 217 -20.55 23.09 37.11
CA TYR A 217 -20.70 21.63 37.21
C TYR A 217 -21.08 20.94 35.89
N GLY A 218 -21.56 21.69 34.90
CA GLY A 218 -22.16 21.19 33.68
C GLY A 218 -23.67 21.06 33.76
N SER A 219 -24.32 21.03 32.59
CA SER A 219 -25.75 20.74 32.47
C SER A 219 -26.07 19.28 32.78
N GLU A 220 -27.33 18.97 33.10
CA GLU A 220 -27.76 17.58 33.33
C GLU A 220 -27.59 16.71 32.07
N GLN A 221 -27.65 17.33 30.90
CA GLN A 221 -27.49 16.67 29.60
C GLN A 221 -26.06 16.73 29.06
N GLY A 222 -25.14 17.44 29.74
CA GLY A 222 -23.85 17.81 29.18
C GLY A 222 -22.75 18.00 30.22
N ASN A 223 -21.58 17.43 29.94
CA ASN A 223 -20.40 17.56 30.77
C ASN A 223 -19.64 18.88 30.49
N ASP A 224 -20.30 20.02 30.34
CA ASP A 224 -19.73 21.26 29.80
C ASP A 224 -19.26 22.29 30.85
N GLY A 225 -19.38 21.97 32.15
CA GLY A 225 -18.91 22.84 33.23
C GLY A 225 -17.38 22.90 33.33
N ILE A 226 -16.87 23.94 33.99
CA ILE A 226 -15.44 24.20 34.16
C ILE A 226 -14.71 23.09 34.93
N ILE A 227 -15.39 22.40 35.86
CA ILE A 227 -14.80 21.26 36.61
C ILE A 227 -15.10 19.89 35.97
N SER A 228 -15.79 19.90 34.83
CA SER A 228 -16.26 18.71 34.15
C SER A 228 -15.20 18.08 33.25
N TYR A 229 -15.45 16.82 32.88
CA TYR A 229 -14.66 16.00 31.96
C TYR A 229 -14.53 16.60 30.54
N ASN A 230 -15.28 17.66 30.19
CA ASN A 230 -15.27 18.31 28.88
C ASN A 230 -14.75 19.75 28.93
N GLN A 231 -13.83 20.07 29.85
CA GLN A 231 -13.34 21.44 30.09
C GLN A 231 -12.75 22.17 28.85
N PHE A 232 -12.38 21.47 27.79
CA PHE A 232 -11.86 22.08 26.55
C PHE A 232 -12.95 22.48 25.54
N PHE A 233 -14.18 22.09 25.83
CA PHE A 233 -15.39 22.46 25.10
C PHE A 233 -16.12 23.60 25.79
N TYR A 234 -15.47 24.17 26.81
CA TYR A 234 -15.92 25.35 27.50
C TYR A 234 -15.89 26.51 26.50
N ASP A 235 -17.07 26.91 26.02
CA ASP A 235 -17.22 28.16 25.30
C ASP A 235 -16.86 29.31 26.26
N LYS A 236 -15.60 29.74 26.16
CA LYS A 236 -15.00 30.77 27.02
C LYS A 236 -15.81 32.07 27.02
N ASN A 237 -16.54 32.36 25.94
CA ASN A 237 -17.24 33.63 25.81
C ASN A 237 -18.60 33.60 26.49
N SER A 238 -19.41 32.55 26.30
CA SER A 238 -20.76 32.50 26.88
C SER A 238 -20.78 32.23 28.38
N ARG A 239 -19.76 31.59 28.95
CA ARG A 239 -19.75 31.17 30.37
C ARG A 239 -18.86 32.00 31.30
N ARG A 240 -17.92 32.80 30.77
CA ARG A 240 -17.20 33.81 31.58
C ARG A 240 -18.14 34.84 32.18
N GLU A 241 -19.17 35.26 31.44
CA GLU A 241 -20.21 36.17 31.92
C GLU A 241 -20.99 35.58 33.11
N ALA A 242 -21.24 34.26 33.10
CA ALA A 242 -21.92 33.57 34.19
C ALA A 242 -21.05 33.47 35.46
N ILE A 243 -19.74 33.26 35.33
CA ILE A 243 -18.84 33.18 36.50
C ILE A 243 -18.69 34.54 37.20
N THR A 244 -18.75 35.65 36.47
CA THR A 244 -18.70 37.00 37.06
C THR A 244 -19.94 37.32 37.91
N ASP A 245 -21.02 36.56 37.77
CA ASP A 245 -22.28 36.74 38.50
C ASP A 245 -22.35 35.96 39.83
N ILE A 246 -21.28 35.29 40.28
CA ILE A 246 -21.26 34.56 41.56
C ILE A 246 -21.20 35.54 42.76
N ASP A 247 -22.19 35.45 43.66
CA ASP A 247 -22.25 36.25 44.89
C ASP A 247 -21.15 35.89 45.91
N ASN A 248 -20.90 34.59 46.11
CA ASN A 248 -19.91 34.12 47.05
C ASN A 248 -18.49 34.34 46.51
N LYS A 249 -17.75 35.26 47.14
CA LYS A 249 -16.38 35.65 46.73
C LYS A 249 -15.38 34.50 46.73
N ASP A 250 -15.52 33.51 47.62
CA ASP A 250 -14.61 32.35 47.64
C ASP A 250 -14.87 31.44 46.44
N ILE A 251 -16.15 31.15 46.15
CA ILE A 251 -16.55 30.34 44.98
C ILE A 251 -16.12 31.02 43.69
N ALA A 252 -16.35 32.34 43.57
CA ALA A 252 -15.93 33.13 42.42
C ALA A 252 -14.40 33.08 42.23
N LYS A 253 -13.63 33.28 43.31
CA LYS A 253 -12.16 33.22 43.29
C LYS A 253 -11.66 31.85 42.85
N ARG A 254 -12.20 30.76 43.40
CA ARG A 254 -11.80 29.38 43.04
C ARG A 254 -12.13 29.06 41.59
N THR A 255 -13.31 29.45 41.13
CA THR A 255 -13.73 29.20 39.74
C THR A 255 -12.83 29.95 38.75
N LYS A 256 -12.52 31.21 39.03
CA LYS A 256 -11.56 31.99 38.24
C LYS A 256 -10.16 31.36 38.24
N GLN A 257 -9.68 30.89 39.40
CA GLN A 257 -8.37 30.23 39.49
C GLN A 257 -8.32 28.95 38.64
N ILE A 258 -9.40 28.18 38.60
CA ILE A 258 -9.52 27.00 37.72
C ILE A 258 -9.43 27.41 36.24
N GLU A 259 -10.06 28.51 35.81
CA GLU A 259 -9.93 28.98 34.41
C GLU A 259 -8.48 29.29 34.06
N GLU A 260 -7.79 30.03 34.94
CA GLU A 260 -6.38 30.41 34.76
C GLU A 260 -5.45 29.18 34.75
N ASP A 261 -5.72 28.20 35.63
CA ASP A 261 -4.94 26.98 35.71
C ASP A 261 -5.16 26.09 34.47
N ILE A 262 -6.40 25.98 33.97
CA ILE A 262 -6.70 25.31 32.70
C ILE A 262 -5.96 25.97 31.54
N ASP A 263 -5.97 27.30 31.47
CA ASP A 263 -5.27 28.03 30.41
C ASP A 263 -3.75 27.77 30.46
N SER A 264 -3.15 27.77 31.65
CA SER A 264 -1.74 27.41 31.82
C SER A 264 -1.44 25.98 31.37
N ILE A 265 -2.29 25.02 31.71
CA ILE A 265 -2.14 23.61 31.31
C ILE A 265 -2.28 23.47 29.78
N ASN A 266 -3.21 24.21 29.17
CA ASN A 266 -3.45 24.19 27.72
C ASN A 266 -2.24 24.71 26.95
N GLU A 267 -1.57 25.75 27.45
CA GLU A 267 -0.36 26.26 26.81
C GLU A 267 0.79 25.23 26.84
N ILE A 268 0.89 24.39 27.87
CA ILE A 268 1.84 23.27 27.88
C ILE A 268 1.47 22.25 26.80
N LEU A 269 0.20 21.89 26.66
CA LEU A 269 -0.24 20.96 25.60
C LEU A 269 0.11 21.49 24.21
N LYS A 270 -0.19 22.77 23.94
CA LYS A 270 0.12 23.44 22.67
C LYS A 270 1.62 23.44 22.36
N LYS A 271 2.47 23.66 23.37
CA LYS A 271 3.93 23.58 23.24
C LYS A 271 4.42 22.22 22.71
N HIS A 272 3.71 21.13 23.02
CA HIS A 272 4.02 19.78 22.51
C HIS A 272 3.29 19.44 21.19
N GLY A 273 2.59 20.41 20.61
CA GLY A 273 1.80 20.25 19.39
C GLY A 273 0.53 19.45 19.62
N LEU A 274 -0.10 19.57 20.79
CA LEU A 274 -1.37 18.96 21.13
C LEU A 274 -2.41 20.07 21.32
N ASN A 275 -3.51 20.00 20.56
CA ASN A 275 -4.63 20.91 20.72
C ASN A 275 -5.91 20.14 21.09
N PHE A 276 -6.65 20.63 22.08
CA PHE A 276 -7.92 20.05 22.53
C PHE A 276 -9.12 20.96 22.22
N GLU A 277 -8.90 22.10 21.55
CA GLU A 277 -9.95 23.07 21.24
C GLU A 277 -10.92 22.50 20.20
N ARG A 278 -12.24 22.57 20.42
CA ARG A 278 -13.22 22.22 19.38
C ARG A 278 -13.28 23.35 18.35
N PHE A 279 -12.66 23.17 17.20
CA PHE A 279 -13.01 24.00 16.06
C PHE A 279 -14.36 23.52 15.52
N TYR A 280 -15.40 24.36 15.63
CA TYR A 280 -16.56 24.24 14.76
C TYR A 280 -16.05 24.46 13.33
N LYS A 281 -15.68 23.36 12.64
CA LYS A 281 -15.47 23.35 11.20
C LYS A 281 -16.81 23.71 10.56
N ASN A 282 -17.07 25.01 10.39
CA ASN A 282 -18.08 25.47 9.46
C ASN A 282 -17.65 25.00 8.07
N THR A 283 -18.31 23.97 7.58
CA THR A 283 -17.95 23.12 6.44
C THR A 283 -18.04 23.79 5.08
N GLN A 284 -17.83 25.11 4.93
CA GLN A 284 -17.97 25.77 3.63
C GLN A 284 -16.90 26.78 3.18
N TYR A 285 -15.93 27.23 4.00
CA TYR A 285 -15.10 28.36 3.56
C TYR A 285 -13.59 28.35 3.82
N GLN A 286 -12.96 27.23 4.20
CA GLN A 286 -11.50 27.22 4.42
C GLN A 286 -10.81 26.08 3.67
N LEU A 287 -10.68 26.26 2.35
CA LEU A 287 -9.90 25.39 1.46
C LEU A 287 -8.37 25.62 1.53
N ASN A 288 -7.88 26.60 2.31
CA ASN A 288 -6.46 26.98 2.33
C ASN A 288 -5.85 27.15 3.75
N LYS A 289 -6.53 26.74 4.82
CA LYS A 289 -5.88 26.69 6.14
C LYS A 289 -5.38 25.28 6.42
N LYS A 290 -4.10 25.21 6.77
CA LYS A 290 -3.40 24.08 7.39
C LYS A 290 -4.36 23.42 8.38
N VAL A 291 -4.73 22.15 8.16
CA VAL A 291 -5.48 21.41 9.18
C VAL A 291 -4.47 21.22 10.31
N GLU A 292 -4.61 21.99 11.38
CA GLU A 292 -3.80 21.76 12.56
C GLU A 292 -4.13 20.34 13.07
N LEU A 293 -3.12 19.49 13.03
CA LEU A 293 -3.26 18.06 13.26
C LEU A 293 -3.68 17.77 14.70
N PHE A 294 -4.79 17.03 14.77
CA PHE A 294 -5.45 16.48 15.95
C PHE A 294 -5.96 17.49 16.96
N ASP A 295 -7.23 17.86 16.77
CA ASP A 295 -8.12 17.91 17.91
C ASP A 295 -8.07 16.53 18.57
N LEU A 296 -7.46 16.45 19.76
CA LEU A 296 -7.64 15.31 20.67
C LEU A 296 -9.12 15.07 21.01
N HIS A 297 -10.01 15.95 20.56
CA HIS A 297 -11.45 15.73 20.47
C HIS A 297 -11.82 14.38 19.86
N ASP A 298 -11.17 13.96 18.77
CA ASP A 298 -11.50 12.72 18.06
C ASP A 298 -10.73 11.51 18.61
N ASP A 299 -9.65 11.73 19.36
CA ASP A 299 -8.93 10.65 20.06
C ASP A 299 -9.41 10.50 21.51
N TYR A 300 -10.52 9.75 21.64
CA TYR A 300 -11.15 9.41 22.92
C TYR A 300 -10.16 8.90 23.99
N TYR A 301 -9.12 8.15 23.59
CA TYR A 301 -8.20 7.51 24.53
C TYR A 301 -7.16 8.46 25.11
N SER A 302 -6.52 9.29 24.28
CA SER A 302 -5.63 10.34 24.78
C SER A 302 -6.36 11.32 25.70
N ARG A 303 -7.61 11.65 25.36
CA ARG A 303 -8.48 12.45 26.20
C ARG A 303 -8.74 11.80 27.56
N LEU A 304 -9.04 10.51 27.59
CA LEU A 304 -9.21 9.75 28.85
C LEU A 304 -7.96 9.81 29.73
N VAL A 305 -6.77 9.64 29.14
CA VAL A 305 -5.48 9.71 29.87
C VAL A 305 -5.30 11.08 30.50
N TYR A 306 -5.45 12.14 29.72
CA TYR A 306 -5.34 13.51 30.24
C TYR A 306 -6.34 13.79 31.36
N LEU A 307 -7.58 13.34 31.23
CA LEU A 307 -8.61 13.58 32.23
C LEU A 307 -8.38 12.78 33.51
N HIS A 308 -7.76 11.61 33.40
CA HIS A 308 -7.35 10.86 34.56
C HIS A 308 -6.29 11.62 35.38
N LEU A 309 -5.34 12.32 34.73
CA LEU A 309 -4.39 13.21 35.38
C LEU A 309 -5.10 14.34 36.14
N LEU A 310 -6.00 15.06 35.46
CA LEU A 310 -6.71 16.20 36.05
C LEU A 310 -7.58 15.84 37.25
N GLN A 311 -8.17 14.65 37.25
CA GLN A 311 -9.00 14.19 38.36
C GLN A 311 -8.19 13.70 39.57
N GLY A 312 -6.86 13.72 39.49
CA GLY A 312 -5.95 13.19 40.52
C GLY A 312 -5.73 11.68 40.37
N ASN A 313 -4.47 11.29 40.52
CA ASN A 313 -3.97 9.90 40.46
C ASN A 313 -4.57 9.03 41.57
N SER A 314 -5.79 8.57 41.33
CA SER A 314 -6.54 7.69 42.21
C SER A 314 -6.99 6.49 41.40
N ALA A 315 -7.01 5.32 42.06
CA ALA A 315 -7.43 4.09 41.41
C ALA A 315 -8.85 4.22 40.83
N LYS A 316 -8.99 4.01 39.51
CA LYS A 316 -10.29 4.04 38.83
C LYS A 316 -10.43 2.85 37.90
N ASN A 317 -11.67 2.39 37.80
CA ASN A 317 -12.07 1.43 36.79
C ASN A 317 -12.47 2.21 35.53
N ILE A 318 -11.67 2.08 34.48
CA ILE A 318 -11.90 2.71 33.18
C ILE A 318 -12.46 1.66 32.23
N THR A 319 -13.60 1.96 31.62
CA THR A 319 -14.17 1.09 30.60
C THR A 319 -13.77 1.60 29.21
N LEU A 320 -13.07 0.76 28.47
CA LEU A 320 -12.60 1.02 27.12
C LEU A 320 -13.49 0.27 26.13
N ASN A 321 -13.92 0.95 25.06
CA ASN A 321 -14.66 0.34 23.96
C ASN A 321 -13.67 -0.14 22.90
N THR A 322 -13.18 -1.36 23.04
CA THR A 322 -12.26 -1.97 22.08
C THR A 322 -13.01 -2.61 20.92
N LYS A 323 -12.31 -2.95 19.84
CA LYS A 323 -12.91 -3.71 18.71
C LYS A 323 -13.48 -5.06 19.16
N ASP A 324 -12.91 -5.65 20.21
CA ASP A 324 -13.35 -6.93 20.78
C ASP A 324 -14.41 -6.77 21.89
N GLY A 325 -14.94 -5.55 22.07
CA GLY A 325 -15.98 -5.23 23.05
C GLY A 325 -15.51 -4.35 24.20
N LYS A 326 -16.35 -4.25 25.23
CA LYS A 326 -16.09 -3.44 26.42
C LYS A 326 -15.09 -4.14 27.33
N LYS A 327 -14.00 -3.46 27.67
CA LYS A 327 -13.01 -3.94 28.63
C LYS A 327 -12.86 -2.96 29.77
N THR A 328 -13.03 -3.43 31.01
CA THR A 328 -12.80 -2.62 32.21
C THR A 328 -11.41 -2.87 32.74
N LEU A 329 -10.64 -1.79 32.92
CA LEU A 329 -9.28 -1.80 33.43
C LEU A 329 -9.23 -1.03 34.75
N SER A 330 -8.62 -1.61 35.78
CA SER A 330 -8.30 -0.89 37.01
C SER A 330 -6.92 -0.26 36.87
N VAL A 331 -6.83 1.06 36.86
CA VAL A 331 -5.56 1.81 36.75
C VAL A 331 -5.41 2.74 37.94
N LYS A 332 -4.19 2.86 38.45
CA LYS A 332 -3.86 3.71 39.61
C LYS A 332 -3.62 5.17 39.24
N ASN A 333 -3.14 5.41 38.02
CA ASN A 333 -2.78 6.73 37.53
C ASN A 333 -2.87 6.76 35.98
N TYR A 334 -2.63 7.94 35.41
CA TYR A 334 -2.71 8.13 33.96
C TYR A 334 -1.57 7.40 33.23
N GLN A 335 -0.41 7.19 33.88
CA GLN A 335 0.75 6.53 33.28
C GLN A 335 0.47 5.05 33.02
N GLU A 336 -0.20 4.36 33.96
CA GLU A 336 -0.65 2.98 33.79
C GLU A 336 -1.66 2.87 32.64
N LEU A 337 -2.59 3.83 32.54
CA LEU A 337 -3.54 3.86 31.41
C LEU A 337 -2.83 4.09 30.08
N LEU A 338 -1.91 5.06 30.02
CA LEU A 338 -1.17 5.38 28.81
C LEU A 338 -0.31 4.19 28.36
N ALA A 339 0.41 3.55 29.28
CA ALA A 339 1.21 2.36 29.00
C ALA A 339 0.34 1.19 28.49
N TYR A 340 -0.85 1.02 29.05
CA TYR A 340 -1.81 0.03 28.54
C TYR A 340 -2.22 0.33 27.09
N LEU A 341 -2.57 1.58 26.79
CA LEU A 341 -2.97 2.00 25.44
C LEU A 341 -1.81 1.88 24.45
N GLU A 342 -0.59 2.29 24.82
CA GLU A 342 0.63 2.05 24.04
C GLU A 342 0.82 0.56 23.75
N GLY A 343 0.58 -0.32 24.73
CA GLY A 343 0.63 -1.77 24.56
C GLY A 343 -0.39 -2.30 23.56
N VAL A 344 -1.62 -1.76 23.56
CA VAL A 344 -2.66 -2.12 22.59
C VAL A 344 -2.24 -1.74 21.17
N GLU A 345 -1.79 -0.49 20.96
CA GLU A 345 -1.40 -0.03 19.62
C GLU A 345 -0.14 -0.75 19.12
N ASN A 346 0.85 -1.01 19.99
CA ASN A 346 2.01 -1.84 19.65
C ASN A 346 1.61 -3.28 19.29
N GLY A 347 0.61 -3.84 19.98
CA GLY A 347 0.04 -5.15 19.65
C GLY A 347 -0.54 -5.18 18.24
N ILE A 348 -1.30 -4.15 17.84
CA ILE A 348 -1.86 -4.02 16.49
C ILE A 348 -0.74 -3.92 15.45
N VAL A 349 0.27 -3.08 15.69
CA VAL A 349 1.43 -2.93 14.79
C VAL A 349 2.15 -4.26 14.59
N ARG A 350 2.47 -4.96 15.69
CA ARG A 350 3.15 -6.25 15.66
C ARG A 350 2.33 -7.31 14.91
N ASP A 351 1.04 -7.41 15.22
CA ASP A 351 0.15 -8.39 14.59
C ASP A 351 0.06 -8.18 13.07
N ILE A 352 0.06 -6.93 12.59
CA ILE A 352 0.05 -6.65 11.15
C ILE A 352 1.40 -7.01 10.53
N VAL A 353 2.52 -6.70 11.18
CA VAL A 353 3.84 -7.11 10.68
C VAL A 353 3.92 -8.64 10.57
N GLU A 354 3.64 -9.36 11.65
CA GLU A 354 3.82 -10.82 11.73
C GLU A 354 2.81 -11.59 10.88
N LYS A 355 1.54 -11.16 10.82
CA LYS A 355 0.47 -11.92 10.15
C LYS A 355 0.19 -11.46 8.72
N VAL A 356 0.78 -10.35 8.26
CA VAL A 356 0.49 -9.76 6.95
C VAL A 356 1.76 -9.45 6.19
N ILE A 357 2.61 -8.57 6.73
CA ILE A 357 3.78 -8.07 6.00
C ILE A 357 4.82 -9.18 5.85
N ASP A 358 5.10 -9.92 6.91
CA ASP A 358 6.10 -10.99 6.91
C ASP A 358 5.76 -12.13 5.95
N PRO A 359 4.53 -12.72 5.97
CA PRO A 359 4.14 -13.75 5.00
C PRO A 359 4.18 -13.25 3.57
N TYR A 360 3.76 -12.00 3.33
CA TYR A 360 3.78 -11.41 2.00
C TYR A 360 5.22 -11.24 1.47
N ASN A 361 6.08 -10.60 2.25
CA ASN A 361 7.49 -10.42 1.90
C ASN A 361 8.20 -11.77 1.72
N GLN A 362 7.87 -12.77 2.55
CA GLN A 362 8.41 -14.11 2.40
C GLN A 362 7.96 -14.77 1.08
N ASN A 363 6.70 -14.58 0.68
CA ASN A 363 6.21 -15.07 -0.62
C ASN A 363 6.99 -14.42 -1.77
N LEU A 364 7.18 -13.10 -1.75
CA LEU A 364 8.01 -12.39 -2.72
C LEU A 364 9.45 -12.92 -2.75
N THR A 365 10.07 -13.15 -1.58
CA THR A 365 11.41 -13.73 -1.49
C THR A 365 11.47 -15.10 -2.16
N ASN A 366 10.45 -15.94 -1.94
CA ASN A 366 10.38 -17.27 -2.55
C ASN A 366 10.27 -17.16 -4.08
N GLU A 367 9.41 -16.29 -4.61
CA GLU A 367 9.26 -16.05 -6.05
C GLU A 367 10.56 -15.50 -6.67
N ILE A 368 11.20 -14.52 -6.03
CA ILE A 368 12.50 -13.98 -6.48
C ILE A 368 13.55 -15.10 -6.55
N ASN A 369 13.64 -15.94 -5.52
CA ASN A 369 14.57 -17.06 -5.49
C ASN A 369 14.28 -18.08 -6.60
N GLN A 370 13.01 -18.31 -6.94
CA GLN A 370 12.63 -19.14 -8.08
C GLN A 370 13.15 -18.54 -9.40
N PHE A 371 12.93 -17.25 -9.66
CA PHE A 371 13.40 -16.62 -10.89
C PHE A 371 14.94 -16.54 -10.99
N GLU A 372 15.65 -16.26 -9.89
CA GLU A 372 17.12 -16.31 -9.88
C GLU A 372 17.65 -17.73 -10.11
N LYS A 373 16.94 -18.75 -9.61
CA LYS A 373 17.26 -20.15 -9.92
C LYS A 373 17.01 -20.47 -11.40
N LEU A 374 15.84 -20.09 -11.95
CA LEU A 374 15.52 -20.28 -13.37
C LEU A 374 16.60 -19.63 -14.25
N LYS A 375 17.00 -18.40 -13.94
CA LYS A 375 18.08 -17.69 -14.64
C LYS A 375 19.42 -18.44 -14.64
N LYS A 376 19.76 -19.15 -13.57
CA LYS A 376 21.00 -19.92 -13.46
C LYS A 376 20.92 -21.27 -14.19
N ASP A 377 19.80 -21.95 -14.05
CA ASP A 377 19.64 -23.36 -14.43
C ASP A 377 19.17 -23.52 -15.89
N ILE A 378 18.36 -22.58 -16.40
CA ILE A 378 17.82 -22.65 -17.76
C ILE A 378 18.84 -22.16 -18.79
N LYS A 379 19.12 -23.03 -19.77
CA LYS A 379 19.92 -22.72 -20.95
C LYS A 379 19.23 -23.23 -22.20
N THR A 380 19.38 -22.46 -23.29
CA THR A 380 18.87 -22.85 -24.61
C THR A 380 19.55 -24.14 -25.09
N GLU A 381 18.76 -25.20 -25.25
CA GLU A 381 19.20 -26.47 -25.85
C GLU A 381 19.27 -26.32 -27.37
N SER A 382 18.21 -25.79 -27.98
CA SER A 382 18.16 -25.49 -29.41
C SER A 382 17.19 -24.34 -29.68
N TYR A 383 17.51 -23.51 -30.67
CA TYR A 383 16.55 -22.54 -31.20
C TYR A 383 16.61 -22.57 -32.72
N GLN A 384 15.49 -22.88 -33.37
CA GLN A 384 15.46 -23.15 -34.80
C GLN A 384 14.31 -22.42 -35.49
N GLN A 385 14.54 -22.06 -36.75
CA GLN A 385 13.48 -21.66 -37.68
C GLN A 385 13.37 -22.71 -38.77
N LYS A 386 12.16 -23.25 -38.96
CA LYS A 386 11.83 -24.23 -40.00
C LYS A 386 10.87 -23.58 -40.99
N ILE A 387 11.26 -23.52 -42.25
CA ILE A 387 10.46 -22.98 -43.34
C ILE A 387 10.19 -24.10 -44.33
N LYS A 388 8.92 -24.34 -44.62
CA LYS A 388 8.50 -25.45 -45.47
C LYS A 388 7.78 -24.94 -46.70
N TRP A 389 8.10 -25.52 -47.84
CA TRP A 389 7.40 -25.33 -49.10
C TRP A 389 6.81 -26.63 -49.58
N VAL A 390 5.63 -26.56 -50.18
CA VAL A 390 5.04 -27.67 -50.92
C VAL A 390 5.25 -27.46 -52.42
N LEU A 391 5.69 -28.53 -53.09
CA LEU A 391 5.91 -28.58 -54.53
C LEU A 391 4.81 -29.42 -55.19
N ILE A 392 4.19 -28.88 -56.24
CA ILE A 392 3.13 -29.55 -57.02
C ILE A 392 3.54 -29.53 -58.50
N GLY A 393 4.19 -30.59 -58.96
CA GLY A 393 4.74 -30.66 -60.33
C GLY A 393 5.68 -29.50 -60.64
N GLU A 394 5.52 -28.87 -61.80
CA GLU A 394 6.30 -27.70 -62.23
C GLU A 394 5.74 -26.36 -61.72
N ARG A 395 4.73 -26.37 -60.84
CA ARG A 395 4.15 -25.12 -60.31
C ARG A 395 5.13 -24.39 -59.39
N LYS A 396 4.89 -23.09 -59.22
CA LYS A 396 5.65 -22.24 -58.29
C LYS A 396 5.59 -22.83 -56.86
N PRO A 397 6.72 -22.89 -56.13
CA PRO A 397 6.75 -23.33 -54.74
C PRO A 397 5.76 -22.54 -53.88
N SER A 398 4.94 -23.23 -53.11
CA SER A 398 3.99 -22.59 -52.19
C SER A 398 4.51 -22.68 -50.76
N LEU A 399 4.60 -21.54 -50.07
CA LEU A 399 4.98 -21.51 -48.65
C LEU A 399 3.91 -22.25 -47.84
N MET A 400 4.29 -23.33 -47.19
CA MET A 400 3.42 -24.14 -46.36
C MET A 400 3.43 -23.64 -44.91
N SER A 401 4.61 -23.43 -44.32
CA SER A 401 4.74 -22.85 -42.98
C SER A 401 6.12 -22.22 -42.74
N CYS A 402 6.17 -21.29 -41.79
CA CYS A 402 7.39 -20.83 -41.14
C CYS A 402 7.16 -20.88 -39.63
N GLU A 403 7.94 -21.69 -38.93
CA GLU A 403 7.81 -21.94 -37.50
C GLU A 403 9.14 -21.66 -36.80
N LEU A 404 9.06 -21.00 -35.65
CA LEU A 404 10.18 -20.91 -34.71
C LEU A 404 9.97 -21.96 -33.63
N GLU A 405 11.00 -22.72 -33.30
CA GLU A 405 10.98 -23.79 -32.31
C GLU A 405 12.09 -23.53 -31.30
N PHE A 406 11.69 -23.17 -30.07
CA PHE A 406 12.58 -22.90 -28.95
C PHE A 406 12.56 -24.07 -27.98
N LYS A 407 13.74 -24.59 -27.64
CA LYS A 407 13.90 -25.69 -26.70
C LYS A 407 14.92 -25.33 -25.63
N VAL A 408 14.54 -25.61 -24.39
CA VAL A 408 15.36 -25.44 -23.20
C VAL A 408 15.61 -26.82 -22.60
N ASP A 409 16.79 -27.00 -22.00
CA ASP A 409 17.14 -28.26 -21.35
C ASP A 409 16.13 -28.63 -20.26
N GLY A 410 15.65 -29.88 -20.28
CA GLY A 410 14.63 -30.38 -19.36
C GLY A 410 13.18 -29.93 -19.63
N TYR A 411 12.91 -29.18 -20.72
CA TYR A 411 11.56 -28.71 -21.06
C TYR A 411 11.12 -29.13 -22.47
N PRO A 412 9.79 -29.34 -22.70
CA PRO A 412 9.25 -29.55 -24.04
C PRO A 412 9.52 -28.35 -24.96
N PRO A 413 9.72 -28.57 -26.27
CA PRO A 413 9.89 -27.48 -27.23
C PRO A 413 8.63 -26.62 -27.30
N VAL A 414 8.84 -25.31 -27.41
CA VAL A 414 7.81 -24.30 -27.57
C VAL A 414 7.89 -23.74 -28.98
N LYS A 415 6.77 -23.85 -29.70
CA LYS A 415 6.66 -23.35 -31.07
C LYS A 415 6.05 -21.95 -31.11
N SER A 416 6.40 -21.19 -32.15
CA SER A 416 5.67 -19.97 -32.47
C SER A 416 4.24 -20.26 -32.90
N ASP A 417 3.36 -19.28 -32.74
CA ASP A 417 2.00 -19.39 -33.25
C ASP A 417 2.01 -19.51 -34.78
N SER A 418 1.21 -20.44 -35.30
CA SER A 418 0.96 -20.63 -36.73
C SER A 418 0.52 -19.34 -37.44
N SER A 419 -0.18 -18.44 -36.75
CA SER A 419 -0.60 -17.12 -37.29
C SER A 419 0.58 -16.24 -37.71
N MET A 420 1.78 -16.49 -37.16
CA MET A 420 3.00 -15.74 -37.43
C MET A 420 3.75 -16.24 -38.67
N SER A 421 3.31 -17.31 -39.33
CA SER A 421 4.01 -17.96 -40.44
C SER A 421 4.42 -16.97 -41.55
N SER A 422 3.52 -16.09 -41.98
CA SER A 422 3.82 -15.08 -43.01
C SER A 422 4.89 -14.09 -42.55
N SER A 423 4.77 -13.55 -41.33
CA SER A 423 5.73 -12.59 -40.77
C SER A 423 7.08 -13.23 -40.48
N CYS A 424 7.09 -14.48 -40.01
CA CYS A 424 8.29 -15.31 -39.81
C CYS A 424 9.07 -15.43 -41.12
N PHE A 425 8.37 -15.77 -42.22
CA PHE A 425 9.01 -15.94 -43.53
C PHE A 425 9.52 -14.62 -44.10
N GLN A 426 8.69 -13.57 -44.10
CA GLN A 426 9.09 -12.26 -44.63
C GLN A 426 10.32 -11.68 -43.91
N ASN A 427 10.41 -11.85 -42.59
CA ASN A 427 11.57 -11.38 -41.83
C ASN A 427 12.80 -12.25 -42.02
N ALA A 428 12.61 -13.56 -42.23
CA ALA A 428 13.71 -14.44 -42.64
C ALA A 428 14.29 -14.02 -43.99
N TYR A 429 13.42 -13.73 -44.96
CA TYR A 429 13.79 -13.31 -46.31
C TYR A 429 14.55 -11.99 -46.34
N LYS A 430 14.15 -11.03 -45.50
CA LYS A 430 14.83 -9.73 -45.35
C LYS A 430 16.07 -9.77 -44.45
N SER A 431 16.40 -10.95 -43.90
CA SER A 431 17.47 -11.15 -42.91
C SER A 431 17.38 -10.23 -41.66
N ASN A 432 16.16 -9.79 -41.30
CA ASN A 432 15.93 -8.94 -40.14
C ASN A 432 15.62 -9.78 -38.89
N TYR A 433 16.32 -9.52 -37.79
CA TYR A 433 15.94 -10.04 -36.47
C TYR A 433 14.99 -9.04 -35.82
N VAL A 434 13.70 -9.39 -35.75
CA VAL A 434 12.66 -8.57 -35.13
C VAL A 434 12.26 -9.22 -33.81
N ASP A 435 12.62 -8.59 -32.69
CA ASP A 435 12.43 -9.14 -31.33
C ASP A 435 11.00 -9.65 -31.09
N GLN A 436 9.98 -8.91 -31.55
CA GLN A 436 8.57 -9.30 -31.40
C GLN A 436 8.23 -10.64 -32.07
N ILE A 437 8.96 -11.02 -33.11
CA ILE A 437 8.75 -12.26 -33.85
C ILE A 437 9.62 -13.37 -33.26
N TYR A 438 10.92 -13.11 -33.12
CA TYR A 438 11.89 -14.14 -32.71
C TYR A 438 11.88 -14.39 -31.20
N ASN A 439 11.34 -13.52 -30.36
CA ASN A 439 11.26 -13.79 -28.92
C ASN A 439 9.89 -14.37 -28.51
N GLN A 440 8.91 -14.45 -29.41
CA GLN A 440 7.58 -14.97 -29.08
C GLN A 440 7.58 -16.40 -28.50
N PRO A 441 8.26 -17.40 -29.09
CA PRO A 441 8.31 -18.74 -28.48
C PRO A 441 9.08 -18.75 -27.15
N ILE A 442 10.03 -17.83 -26.96
CA ILE A 442 10.76 -17.67 -25.69
C ILE A 442 9.84 -17.06 -24.63
N MET A 443 9.02 -16.07 -24.97
CA MET A 443 8.02 -15.50 -24.06
C MET A 443 6.94 -16.52 -23.69
N ASN A 444 6.50 -17.35 -24.63
CA ASN A 444 5.58 -18.45 -24.34
C ASN A 444 6.20 -19.45 -23.37
N PHE A 445 7.49 -19.75 -23.51
CA PHE A 445 8.22 -20.57 -22.54
C PHE A 445 8.25 -19.90 -21.16
N ILE A 446 8.64 -18.63 -21.08
CA ILE A 446 8.68 -17.86 -19.82
C ILE A 446 7.31 -17.88 -19.13
N ASN A 447 6.23 -17.62 -19.85
CA ASN A 447 4.87 -17.65 -19.30
C ASN A 447 4.45 -19.03 -18.78
N ARG A 448 5.01 -20.13 -19.30
CA ARG A 448 4.73 -21.50 -18.82
C ARG A 448 5.52 -21.89 -17.57
N VAL A 449 6.66 -21.25 -17.32
CA VAL A 449 7.49 -21.53 -16.14
C VAL A 449 7.28 -20.51 -15.02
N ALA A 450 6.67 -19.36 -15.33
CA ALA A 450 6.33 -18.31 -14.38
C ALA A 450 4.93 -18.46 -13.77
N ASN A 451 4.06 -19.25 -14.39
CA ASN A 451 2.72 -19.63 -13.88
C ASN A 451 2.69 -21.13 -13.64
#